data_AF-A0A497PG72-F1
#
_entry.id   AF-A0A497PG72-F1
#
_cell.length_a   1.000
_cell.length_b   1.000
_cell.length_c   1.000
_cell.angle_alpha   90.00
_cell.angle_beta   90.00
_cell.angle_gamma   90.00
#
_symmetry.space_group_name_H-M   'P 1'
#
loop_
_entity.id
_entity.type
_entity.pdbx_description
1 polymer ?
#
loop_
_entity_poly.entity_id
_entity_poly.type
_entity_poly.pdbx_seq_one_letter_code
_entity_poly.pdbx_strand_id
1 'polypeptide(L)'
;MDLLAMILKDSSVPPTDSYSNIEKALNIGVINVNQSMALREANGLRNRLVHMYNGIDMAAFVQSATKLLPRLEESLEMITGWLQAQSMK
;
A
#
# COMPACT_ATOMS: atom_id res chain seq x y z
N MET A 1 4.45 0.84 -0.01
CA MET A 1 4.54 0.61 1.45
C MET A 1 5.39 1.67 2.10
N ASP A 2 6.63 1.86 1.63
CA ASP A 2 7.53 2.86 2.22
C ASP A 2 6.98 4.30 2.14
N LEU A 3 6.29 4.64 1.04
CA LEU A 3 5.56 5.90 0.92
C LEU A 3 4.58 6.14 2.07
N LEU A 4 3.83 5.11 2.49
CA LEU A 4 2.92 5.25 3.63
C LEU A 4 3.68 5.45 4.93
N ALA A 5 4.79 4.74 5.14
CA ALA A 5 5.62 4.93 6.32
C ALA A 5 6.20 6.36 6.39
N MET A 6 6.62 6.91 5.26
CA MET A 6 7.10 8.29 5.14
C MET A 6 5.97 9.30 5.42
N ILE A 7 4.80 9.13 4.80
CA ILE A 7 3.64 10.00 5.03
C ILE A 7 3.23 9.99 6.50
N LEU A 8 3.21 8.82 7.15
CA LEU A 8 2.88 8.72 8.57
C LEU A 8 3.88 9.49 9.42
N LYS A 9 5.18 9.32 9.16
CA LYS A 9 6.24 10.06 9.84
C LYS A 9 6.04 11.58 9.70
N ASP A 10 5.79 12.05 8.49
CA ASP A 10 5.56 13.48 8.22
C ASP A 10 4.26 13.98 8.86
N SER A 11 3.28 13.09 9.06
CA SER A 11 2.04 13.36 9.79
C SER A 11 2.17 13.21 11.31
N SER A 12 3.39 13.12 11.85
CA SER A 12 3.66 12.88 13.29
C SER A 12 3.03 11.58 13.84
N VAL A 13 2.72 10.62 12.97
CA VAL A 13 2.25 9.29 13.34
C VAL A 13 3.43 8.31 13.21
N PRO A 14 3.87 7.65 14.30
CA PRO A 14 5.01 6.74 14.23
C PRO A 14 4.75 5.56 13.27
N PRO A 15 5.59 5.36 12.23
CA PRO A 15 5.50 4.19 11.38
C PRO A 15 5.95 2.93 12.13
N THR A 16 5.31 1.82 11.81
CA THR A 16 5.54 0.48 12.37
C THR A 16 5.73 -0.50 11.21
N ASP A 17 5.08 -1.66 11.22
CA ASP A 17 5.08 -2.59 10.08
C ASP A 17 4.11 -2.17 8.96
N SER A 18 4.24 -2.80 7.79
CA SER A 18 3.42 -2.49 6.60
C SER A 18 1.91 -2.61 6.84
N TYR A 19 1.43 -3.63 7.56
CA TYR A 19 0.00 -3.81 7.77
C TYR A 19 -0.56 -2.73 8.69
N SER A 20 0.13 -2.46 9.79
CA SER A 20 -0.22 -1.38 10.71
C SER A 20 -0.12 0.00 10.03
N ASN A 21 0.84 0.21 9.14
CA ASN A 21 0.99 1.47 8.41
C ASN A 21 -0.15 1.72 7.42
N ILE A 22 -0.64 0.67 6.75
CA ILE A 22 -1.84 0.78 5.89
C ILE A 22 -3.06 1.18 6.73
N GLU A 23 -3.23 0.58 7.91
CA GLU A 23 -4.34 0.90 8.81
C GLU A 23 -4.27 2.34 9.34
N LYS A 24 -3.09 2.76 9.78
CA LYS A 24 -2.87 4.15 10.21
C LYS A 24 -3.15 5.14 9.09
N ALA A 25 -2.70 4.85 7.86
CA ALA A 25 -2.95 5.69 6.69
C ALA A 25 -4.45 5.80 6.35
N LEU A 26 -5.20 4.71 6.51
CA LEU A 26 -6.67 4.72 6.42
C LEU A 26 -7.29 5.63 7.49
N ASN A 27 -6.85 5.49 8.74
CA ASN A 27 -7.41 6.25 9.87
C ASN A 27 -7.18 7.77 9.75
N ILE A 28 -6.07 8.20 9.14
CA ILE A 28 -5.78 9.62 8.90
C ILE A 28 -6.26 10.12 7.53
N GLY A 29 -6.97 9.29 6.76
CA GLY A 29 -7.60 9.68 5.49
C GLY A 29 -6.65 9.87 4.31
N VAL A 30 -5.45 9.28 4.35
CA VAL A 30 -4.53 9.26 3.19
C VAL A 30 -5.04 8.34 2.09
N ILE A 31 -5.69 7.24 2.50
CA ILE A 31 -6.31 6.25 1.62
C ILE A 31 -7.71 5.88 2.15
N ASN A 32 -8.55 5.26 1.32
CA ASN A 32 -9.83 4.71 1.77
C ASN A 32 -9.79 3.17 1.93
N VAL A 33 -10.92 2.58 2.33
CA VAL A 33 -11.06 1.14 2.61
C VAL A 33 -10.67 0.27 1.41
N ASN A 34 -11.06 0.64 0.19
CA ASN A 34 -10.78 -0.13 -1.03
C ASN A 34 -9.27 -0.15 -1.32
N GLN A 35 -8.60 0.99 -1.20
CA GLN A 35 -7.14 1.07 -1.34
C GLN A 35 -6.42 0.34 -0.21
N SER A 36 -6.92 0.42 1.04
CA SER A 36 -6.38 -0.35 2.16
C SER A 36 -6.38 -1.85 1.87
N MET A 37 -7.49 -2.38 1.32
CA MET A 37 -7.57 -3.78 0.90
C MET A 37 -6.57 -4.10 -0.23
N ALA A 38 -6.46 -3.24 -1.24
CA ALA A 38 -5.54 -3.44 -2.37
C ALA A 38 -4.07 -3.46 -1.91
N LEU A 39 -3.70 -2.52 -1.04
CA LEU A 39 -2.36 -2.41 -0.50
C LEU A 39 -2.01 -3.59 0.41
N ARG A 40 -2.96 -4.10 1.20
CA ARG A 40 -2.75 -5.33 2.01
C ARG A 40 -2.50 -6.54 1.14
N GLU A 41 -3.25 -6.69 0.05
CA GLU A 41 -3.05 -7.75 -0.94
C GLU A 41 -1.67 -7.64 -1.62
N ALA A 42 -1.28 -6.42 -2.01
CA ALA A 42 0.03 -6.15 -2.62
C ALA A 42 1.19 -6.46 -1.66
N ASN A 43 1.05 -6.09 -0.40
CA ASN A 43 2.03 -6.41 0.64
C ASN A 43 2.17 -7.93 0.81
N GLY A 44 1.05 -8.66 0.79
CA GLY A 44 1.03 -10.12 0.83
C GLY A 44 1.75 -10.76 -0.35
N LEU A 45 1.48 -10.28 -1.58
CA LEU A 45 2.14 -10.76 -2.80
C LEU A 45 3.65 -10.49 -2.76
N ARG A 46 4.07 -9.28 -2.36
CA ARG A 46 5.49 -8.94 -2.17
C ARG A 46 6.14 -9.87 -1.14
N ASN A 47 5.51 -10.08 0.00
CA ASN A 47 6.06 -10.93 1.05
C ASN A 47 6.22 -12.38 0.57
N ARG A 48 5.25 -12.91 -0.19
CA ARG A 48 5.36 -14.24 -0.79
C ARG A 48 6.51 -14.30 -1.80
N LEU A 49 6.68 -13.27 -2.62
CA LEU A 49 7.79 -13.16 -3.58
C LEU A 49 9.15 -13.15 -2.88
N VAL A 50 9.31 -12.36 -1.82
CA VAL A 50 10.57 -12.18 -1.11
C VAL A 50 10.93 -13.40 -0.25
N HIS A 51 9.95 -13.95 0.47
CA HIS A 51 10.22 -15.01 1.43
C HIS A 51 10.20 -16.41 0.80
N MET A 52 9.70 -16.57 -0.43
CA MET A 52 9.64 -17.85 -1.17
C MET A 52 9.11 -19.05 -0.35
N TYR A 53 8.24 -18.81 0.64
CA TYR A 53 7.68 -19.90 1.44
C TYR A 53 7.02 -20.93 0.52
N ASN A 54 7.52 -22.17 0.55
CA ASN A 54 7.04 -23.33 -0.23
C ASN A 54 7.21 -23.23 -1.76
N GLY A 55 8.10 -22.36 -2.25
CA GLY A 55 8.21 -22.05 -3.67
C GLY A 55 7.09 -21.10 -4.13
N ILE A 56 7.25 -20.53 -5.32
CA ILE A 56 6.29 -19.57 -5.88
C ILE A 56 5.69 -20.19 -7.13
N ASP A 57 4.37 -20.36 -7.12
CA ASP A 57 3.62 -20.53 -8.36
C ASP A 57 3.68 -19.20 -9.13
N MET A 58 4.60 -19.12 -10.08
CA MET A 58 4.83 -17.93 -10.88
C MET A 58 3.61 -17.56 -11.72
N ALA A 59 2.84 -18.53 -12.21
CA ALA A 59 1.66 -18.27 -13.01
C ALA A 59 0.56 -17.64 -12.14
N ALA A 60 0.32 -18.18 -10.95
CA ALA A 60 -0.61 -17.60 -9.99
C ALA A 60 -0.16 -16.20 -9.53
N PHE A 61 1.14 -16.02 -9.25
CA PHE A 61 1.70 -14.71 -8.88
C PHE A 61 1.47 -13.66 -9.96
N VAL A 62 1.84 -13.96 -11.22
CA VAL A 62 1.65 -13.04 -12.35
C VAL A 62 0.17 -12.72 -12.53
N GLN A 63 -0.72 -13.71 -12.44
CA GLN A 63 -2.15 -13.45 -12.55
C GLN A 63 -2.66 -12.51 -11.45
N SER A 64 -2.31 -12.76 -10.19
CA SER A 64 -2.70 -11.90 -9.07
C SER A 64 -2.12 -10.48 -9.20
N ALA A 65 -0.84 -10.36 -9.55
CA ALA A 65 -0.19 -9.07 -9.75
C ALA A 65 -0.85 -8.25 -10.87
N THR A 66 -1.14 -8.88 -12.02
CA THR A 66 -1.82 -8.23 -13.14
C THR A 66 -3.23 -7.74 -12.77
N LYS A 67 -3.99 -8.54 -12.02
CA LYS A 67 -5.33 -8.13 -11.54
C LYS A 67 -5.27 -6.98 -10.52
N LEU A 68 -4.18 -6.90 -9.75
CA LEU A 68 -4.02 -5.90 -8.71
C LEU A 68 -3.50 -4.55 -9.26
N LEU A 69 -2.83 -4.56 -10.41
CA LEU A 69 -2.17 -3.39 -10.98
C LEU A 69 -3.09 -2.14 -11.11
N PRO A 70 -4.31 -2.23 -11.66
CA PRO A 70 -5.19 -1.04 -11.76
C PRO A 70 -5.54 -0.45 -10.39
N ARG A 71 -5.74 -1.30 -9.38
CA ARG A 71 -6.05 -0.86 -8.00
C ARG A 71 -4.85 -0.20 -7.32
N LEU A 72 -3.63 -0.54 -7.74
CA LEU A 72 -2.41 0.14 -7.29
C LEU A 72 -2.25 1.50 -7.96
N GLU A 73 -2.62 1.64 -9.23
CA GLU A 73 -2.66 2.93 -9.93
C GLU A 73 -3.65 3.89 -9.25
N GLU A 74 -4.87 3.43 -8.96
CA GLU A 74 -5.85 4.19 -8.17
C GLU A 74 -5.32 4.58 -6.78
N SER A 75 -4.57 3.69 -6.13
CA SER A 75 -3.94 3.98 -4.84
C SER A 75 -2.89 5.09 -4.96
N LEU A 76 -2.13 5.11 -6.05
CA LEU A 76 -1.13 6.13 -6.32
C LEU A 76 -1.77 7.49 -6.59
N GLU A 77 -2.87 7.54 -7.35
CA GLU A 77 -3.64 8.76 -7.60
C GLU A 77 -4.14 9.38 -6.30
N MET A 78 -4.72 8.57 -5.42
CA MET A 78 -5.24 9.02 -4.13
C MET A 78 -4.14 9.58 -3.22
N ILE A 79 -3.01 8.86 -3.11
CA ILE A 79 -1.86 9.30 -2.32
C ILE A 79 -1.29 10.61 -2.90
N THR A 80 -1.19 10.72 -4.23
CA THR A 80 -0.68 11.92 -4.90
C THR A 80 -1.60 13.12 -4.68
N GLY A 81 -2.92 12.93 -4.82
CA GLY A 81 -3.91 13.97 -4.53
C GLY A 81 -3.86 14.44 -3.08
N TRP A 82 -3.68 13.52 -2.14
CA TRP A 82 -3.49 13.87 -0.73
C TRP A 82 -2.22 14.70 -0.51
N LEU A 83 -1.08 14.31 -1.10
CA LEU A 83 0.18 15.05 -1.00
C LEU A 83 0.07 16.47 -1.58
N GLN A 84 -0.55 16.61 -2.75
CA GLN A 84 -0.79 17.92 -3.37
C GLN A 84 -1.64 18.81 -2.47
N ALA A 85 -2.68 18.26 -1.84
CA ALA A 85 -3.54 19.02 -0.92
C ALA A 85 -2.80 19.49 0.36
N GLN A 86 -1.75 18.78 0.80
CA GLN A 86 -0.91 19.25 1.91
C GLN A 86 0.07 20.34 1.48
N SER A 87 0.61 20.28 0.26
CA SER A 87 1.55 21.29 -0.27
C SER A 87 0.91 22.66 -0.54
N MET A 88 -0.43 22.75 -0.55
CA MET A 88 -1.18 23.99 -0.73
C MET A 88 -1.59 24.65 0.60
N LYS A 89 -1.19 24.08 1.75
CA LYS A 89 -1.41 24.64 3.09
C LYS A 89 -0.14 25.32 3.59
#